data_AF-A0A382WSR9-F1
#
_entry.id   AF-A0A382WSR9-F1
#
_cell.length_a   1.000
_cell.length_b   1.000
_cell.length_c   1.000
_cell.angle_alpha   90.00
_cell.angle_beta   90.00
_cell.angle_gamma   90.00
#
_symmetry.space_group_name_H-M   'P 1'
#
loop_
_entity.id
_entity.type
_entity.pdbx_description
1 polymer ?
#
loop_
_entity_poly.entity_id
_entity_poly.type
_entity_poly.pdbx_seq_one_letter_code
_entity_poly.pdbx_strand_id
1 'polypeptide(L)' 'MSLDKIQLNYKIKIGIGTILFLTAGVLSLYSIILNWDIHCKNPDHLITIEKGASANSVAKLLKKELCLKNEGIFKIALTL' A
#
# COMPACT_ATOMS: atom_id res chain seq x y z
N MET A 1 14.38 40.95 21.45
CA MET A 1 14.10 39.80 20.56
C MET A 1 12.58 39.64 20.51
N SER A 2 11.91 39.85 19.36
CA SER A 2 10.44 40.02 19.35
C SER A 2 9.69 38.69 19.51
N LEU A 3 8.58 38.73 20.25
CA LEU A 3 7.71 37.61 20.56
C LEU A 3 7.10 36.97 19.28
N ASP A 4 6.86 37.77 18.25
CA ASP A 4 6.33 37.32 16.95
C ASP A 4 7.29 36.36 16.24
N LYS A 5 8.60 36.62 16.33
CA LYS A 5 9.63 35.76 15.73
C LYS A 5 9.66 34.37 16.39
N ILE A 6 9.37 34.29 17.69
CA ILE A 6 9.33 33.04 18.45
C ILE A 6 8.07 32.23 18.09
N GLN A 7 6.91 32.89 18.01
CA GLN A 7 5.65 32.23 17.62
C GLN A 7 5.70 31.70 16.18
N LEU A 8 6.28 32.46 15.25
CA LEU A 8 6.42 32.04 13.85
C LEU A 8 7.30 30.79 13.73
N ASN A 9 8.46 30.77 14.40
CA ASN A 9 9.36 29.62 14.40
C ASN A 9 8.70 28.37 15.02
N TYR A 10 7.93 28.55 16.10
CA TYR A 10 7.17 27.47 16.73
C TYR A 10 6.11 26.86 15.79
N LYS A 11 5.32 27.70 15.12
CA LYS A 11 4.31 27.25 14.14
C LYS A 11 4.94 26.50 12.97
N ILE A 12 6.07 26.99 12.44
CA ILE A 12 6.82 26.34 11.37
C ILE A 12 7.36 24.98 11.85
N LYS A 13 7.93 24.91 13.05
CA LYS A 13 8.47 23.66 13.61
C LYS A 13 7.38 22.60 13.79
N ILE A 14 6.19 22.99 14.26
CA ILE A 14 5.03 22.09 14.33
C ILE A 14 4.62 21.65 12.93
N GLY A 15 4.47 22.58 11.99
CA GLY A 15 4.05 22.27 10.62
C GLY A 15 4.99 21.27 9.94
N ILE A 16 6.30 21.48 10.04
CA ILE A 16 7.32 20.56 9.51
C ILE A 16 7.22 19.19 10.20
N GLY A 17 7.08 19.17 11.53
CA GLY A 17 6.92 17.94 12.29
C GLY A 17 5.71 17.13 11.85
N THR A 18 4.56 17.79 11.67
CA THR A 18 3.32 17.13 11.20
C THR A 18 3.48 16.58 9.79
N ILE A 19 4.07 17.33 8.87
CA ILE A 19 4.31 16.87 7.49
C ILE A 19 5.22 15.64 7.49
N LEU A 20 6.35 15.69 8.20
CA LEU A 20 7.28 14.57 8.28
C LEU A 20 6.60 13.33 8.86
N PHE A 21 5.79 13.49 9.89
CA PHE A 21 5.06 12.38 10.49
C PHE A 21 4.06 11.75 9.50
N LEU A 22 3.30 12.57 8.78
CA LEU A 22 2.37 12.10 7.76
C LEU A 22 3.10 11.36 6.63
N THR A 23 4.19 11.92 6.11
CA THR A 23 4.99 11.29 5.06
C THR A 23 5.57 9.95 5.52
N ALA A 24 6.14 9.90 6.73
CA ALA A 24 6.65 8.66 7.31
C ALA A 24 5.55 7.60 7.48
N GLY A 25 4.35 8.01 7.90
CA GLY A 25 3.19 7.12 8.01
C GLY A 25 2.80 6.51 6.66
N VAL A 26 2.69 7.33 5.61
CA VAL A 26 2.37 6.85 4.25
C VAL A 26 3.44 5.88 3.74
N LEU A 27 4.73 6.21 3.90
CA LEU A 27 5.84 5.34 3.47
C LEU A 27 5.86 4.01 4.25
N SER A 28 5.52 4.04 5.53
CA SER A 28 5.44 2.85 6.37
C SER A 28 4.31 1.92 5.89
N LEU A 29 3.12 2.47 5.63
CA LEU A 29 2.00 1.71 5.07
C LEU A 29 2.35 1.12 3.71
N TYR A 30 3.00 1.90 2.85
CA TYR A 30 3.46 1.43 1.54
C TYR A 30 4.43 0.24 1.67
N SER A 31 5.40 0.33 2.59
CA SER A 31 6.37 -0.74 2.82
C SER A 31 5.72 -2.02 3.32
N ILE A 32 4.70 -1.93 4.17
CA ILE A 32 3.93 -3.10 4.65
C ILE A 32 3.22 -3.78 3.48
N ILE A 33 2.59 -3.00 2.59
CA ILE A 33 1.91 -3.53 1.41
C ILE A 33 2.92 -4.21 0.46
N LEU A 34 4.08 -3.59 0.26
CA LEU A 34 5.13 -4.10 -0.61
C LEU A 34 5.81 -5.36 -0.05
N ASN A 35 5.87 -5.51 1.27
CA ASN A 35 6.42 -6.67 1.95
C ASN A 35 5.43 -7.85 2.04
N TRP A 36 4.23 -7.75 1.46
CA TRP A 36 3.34 -8.89 1.43
C TRP A 36 3.88 -10.01 0.54
N ASP A 37 3.91 -11.21 1.11
CA ASP A 37 4.45 -12.41 0.50
C ASP A 37 3.55 -12.93 -0.64
N ILE A 38 4.17 -13.21 -1.78
CA ILE A 38 3.53 -13.80 -2.96
C ILE A 38 4.15 -15.20 -3.14
N HIS A 39 3.64 -16.17 -2.38
CA HIS A 39 4.04 -17.56 -2.51
C HIS A 39 2.89 -18.38 -3.08
N CYS A 40 3.01 -18.78 -4.34
CA CYS A 40 2.14 -19.76 -4.95
C CYS A 40 2.51 -21.17 -4.48
N LYS A 41 1.53 -21.88 -3.90
CA LYS A 41 1.73 -23.26 -3.45
C LYS A 41 2.04 -24.22 -4.61
N ASN A 42 1.56 -23.91 -5.81
CA ASN A 42 1.88 -24.61 -7.05
C ASN A 42 2.12 -23.58 -8.18
N PRO A 43 3.36 -23.14 -8.41
CA PRO A 43 3.67 -22.17 -9.47
C PRO A 43 3.43 -22.74 -10.88
N ASP A 44 3.48 -24.06 -11.05
CA ASP A 44 3.26 -24.74 -12.34
C ASP A 44 1.78 -24.98 -12.66
N HIS A 45 0.87 -24.67 -11.73
CA HIS A 45 -0.55 -24.84 -11.95
C HIS A 45 -1.09 -23.70 -12.83
N LEU A 46 -1.57 -24.06 -14.02
CA LEU A 46 -2.18 -23.11 -14.94
C LEU A 46 -3.57 -22.73 -14.45
N ILE A 47 -3.81 -21.43 -14.33
CA ILE A 47 -5.09 -20.87 -13.94
C ILE A 47 -5.70 -20.17 -15.15
N THR A 48 -6.89 -20.59 -15.56
CA THR A 48 -7.61 -19.97 -16.69
C THR A 48 -8.38 -18.76 -16.20
N ILE A 49 -8.10 -17.58 -16.77
CA ILE A 49 -8.89 -16.36 -16.52
C ILE A 49 -9.84 -16.17 -17.69
N GLU A 50 -11.15 -16.15 -17.41
CA GLU A 50 -12.16 -15.91 -18.43
C GLU A 50 -12.11 -14.48 -18.96
N LYS A 51 -12.35 -14.32 -20.26
CA LYS A 51 -12.40 -13.01 -20.91
C LYS A 51 -13.56 -12.18 -20.33
N GLY A 52 -13.25 -10.97 -19.87
CA GLY A 52 -14.22 -10.09 -19.22
C GLY A 52 -14.33 -10.29 -17.71
N ALA A 53 -13.53 -11.18 -17.10
CA ALA A 53 -13.45 -11.29 -15.65
C ALA A 53 -12.99 -9.96 -15.02
N SER A 54 -13.64 -9.56 -13.93
CA SER A 54 -13.26 -8.36 -13.19
C SER A 54 -11.95 -8.59 -12.40
N ALA A 55 -11.19 -7.52 -12.17
CA ALA A 55 -10.01 -7.53 -11.31
C ALA A 55 -10.29 -8.15 -9.92
N ASN A 56 -11.49 -7.91 -9.38
CA ASN A 56 -11.92 -8.48 -8.11
C ASN A 56 -12.16 -10.00 -8.18
N SER A 57 -12.68 -10.48 -9.30
CA SER A 57 -12.88 -11.92 -9.54
C SER A 57 -11.53 -12.64 -9.64
N VAL A 58 -10.57 -12.06 -10.38
CA VAL A 58 -9.22 -12.61 -10.51
C VAL A 58 -8.46 -12.58 -9.19
N ALA A 59 -8.59 -11.52 -8.37
CA ALA A 59 -7.99 -11.47 -7.03
C ALA A 59 -8.47 -12.61 -6.12
N LYS A 60 -9.79 -12.91 -6.16
CA LYS A 60 -10.38 -14.03 -5.40
C LYS A 60 -9.90 -15.39 -5.91
N LEU A 61 -9.80 -15.55 -7.22
CA LEU A 61 -9.25 -16.74 -7.87
C LEU A 61 -7.81 -17.01 -7.39
N LEU A 62 -6.95 -15.99 -7.45
CA LEU A 62 -5.55 -16.06 -7.06
C LEU A 62 -5.34 -16.32 -5.56
N LYS A 63 -6.25 -15.83 -4.70
CA LYS A 63 -6.25 -16.20 -3.27
C LYS A 63 -6.67 -17.65 -3.05
N LYS A 64 -7.67 -18.15 -3.80
CA LYS A 64 -8.14 -19.53 -3.72
C LYS A 64 -7.04 -20.52 -4.12
N GLU A 65 -6.26 -20.18 -5.14
CA GLU A 65 -5.07 -20.92 -5.57
C GLU A 65 -3.84 -20.72 -4.65
N LEU A 66 -4.04 -20.08 -3.48
CA LEU A 66 -3.01 -19.83 -2.47
C LEU A 66 -1.82 -18.99 -2.95
N CYS A 67 -1.90 -18.32 -4.11
CA CYS A 67 -0.85 -17.44 -4.62
C CYS A 67 -0.77 -16.10 -3.89
N LEU A 68 -1.92 -15.57 -3.48
CA LEU A 68 -2.00 -14.27 -2.82
C LEU A 68 -2.57 -14.43 -1.42
N LYS A 69 -1.79 -14.01 -0.42
CA LYS A 69 -2.27 -13.96 0.97
C LYS A 69 -3.37 -12.89 1.15
N ASN A 70 -3.32 -11.82 0.36
CA ASN A 70 -4.31 -10.74 0.40
C ASN A 70 -4.80 -10.36 -1.00
N GLU A 71 -6.12 -10.39 -1.20
CA GLU A 71 -6.81 -9.98 -2.45
C GLU A 71 -6.55 -8.50 -2.78
N GLY A 72 -6.25 -7.69 -1.76
CA GLY A 72 -5.93 -6.28 -1.91
C GLY A 72 -4.66 -6.02 -2.72
N ILE A 73 -3.66 -6.92 -2.65
CA ILE A 73 -2.38 -6.77 -3.38
C ILE A 73 -2.64 -6.66 -4.88
N PHE A 74 -3.45 -7.57 -5.41
CA PHE A 74 -3.75 -7.62 -6.84
C PHE A 74 -4.48 -6.37 -7.32
N LYS A 75 -5.42 -5.87 -6.51
CA LYS A 75 -6.13 -4.62 -6.83
C LYS A 75 -5.19 -3.42 -6.82
N ILE A 76 -4.30 -3.35 -5.83
CA ILE A 76 -3.29 -2.29 -5.74
C ILE A 76 -2.36 -2.34 -6.94
N ALA A 77 -1.87 -3.52 -7.32
CA ALA A 77 -1.00 -3.72 -8.48
C ALA A 77 -1.67 -3.41 -9.83
N LEU A 78 -3.01 -3.50 -9.91
CA LEU A 78 -3.77 -3.11 -11.11
C LEU A 78 -4.12 -1.62 -11.16
N THR A 79 -4.07 -0.93 -10.02
CA THR A 79 -4.43 0.49 -9.90
C THR A 79 -3.21 1.39 -9.99
N LEU A 80 -2.05 0.89 -9.55
CA LEU A 80 -0.72 1.48 -9.77
C LEU A 80 -0.22 1.18 -11.18
#